data_AF-A0A8J5UZ45-F1
#
_entry.id   AF-A0A8J5UZ45-F1
#
_cell.length_a   1.000
_cell.length_b   1.000
_cell.length_c   1.000
_cell.angle_alpha   90.00
_cell.angle_beta   90.00
_cell.angle_gamma   90.00
#
_symmetry.space_group_name_H-M   'P 1'
#
loop_
_entity.id
_entity.type
_entity.pdbx_description
1 polymer ?
#
loop_
_entity_poly.entity_id
_entity_poly.type
_entity_poly.pdbx_seq_one_letter_code
_entity_poly.pdbx_strand_id
1 'polypeptide(L)'
;MFSVRLVNADSYQATPLPQLDPTFSEFRGTEIKYVPIVRVFGTTHTGEKTCLHLHGVFPYLYVPFTGDDNADGLAYRLAASLDAAINISLGSANSNTQHVYQVQRVAGIPFYGYHRREHQFFKVSFYNPAIMKKAIDLLQVSSVNNKLP
;
A
#
# COMPACT_ATOMS: atom_id res chain seq x y z
N MET A 1 7.11 -16.72 25.63
CA MET A 1 6.75 -16.27 24.27
C MET A 1 5.27 -15.92 24.27
N PHE A 2 4.90 -14.73 23.82
CA PHE A 2 3.49 -14.34 23.70
C PHE A 2 2.93 -14.86 22.37
N SER A 3 1.73 -15.42 22.39
CA SER A 3 1.07 -16.00 21.20
C SER A 3 -0.44 -15.87 21.33
N VAL A 4 -1.09 -15.67 20.19
CA VAL A 4 -2.53 -15.49 20.07
C VAL A 4 -3.02 -16.36 18.92
N ARG A 5 -4.04 -17.18 19.16
CA ARG A 5 -4.72 -17.94 18.10
C ARG A 5 -5.54 -17.00 17.25
N LEU A 6 -5.23 -16.90 15.95
CA LEU A 6 -6.03 -16.14 14.98
C LEU A 6 -7.42 -16.79 14.81
N VAL A 7 -8.47 -16.10 15.26
CA VAL A 7 -9.87 -16.50 15.03
C VAL A 7 -10.50 -15.61 13.98
N ASN A 8 -10.28 -14.31 14.08
CA ASN A 8 -10.74 -13.32 13.10
C ASN A 8 -9.71 -12.20 12.99
N ALA A 9 -9.65 -11.56 11.82
CA ALA A 9 -8.87 -10.35 11.62
C ALA A 9 -9.64 -9.33 10.78
N ASP A 10 -9.52 -8.07 11.15
CA ASP A 10 -10.02 -6.94 10.38
C ASP A 10 -9.01 -5.79 10.38
N SER A 11 -9.33 -4.70 9.71
CA SER A 11 -8.48 -3.52 9.64
C SER A 11 -9.30 -2.23 9.80
N TYR A 12 -8.73 -1.24 10.47
CA TYR A 12 -9.30 0.10 10.56
C TYR A 12 -8.22 1.17 10.35
N GLN A 13 -8.63 2.42 10.17
CA GLN A 13 -7.72 3.56 10.08
C GLN A 13 -7.71 4.33 11.40
N ALA A 14 -6.53 4.74 11.84
CA ALA A 14 -6.34 5.57 13.02
C ALA A 14 -5.26 6.63 12.78
N THR A 15 -5.21 7.64 13.63
CA THR A 15 -4.08 8.57 13.69
C THR A 15 -2.81 7.83 14.14
N PRO A 16 -1.64 8.09 13.55
CA PRO A 16 -0.41 7.37 13.89
C PRO A 16 0.01 7.60 15.34
N LEU A 17 0.44 6.54 16.01
CA LEU A 17 1.04 6.62 17.34
C LEU A 17 2.57 6.75 17.21
N PRO A 18 3.21 7.82 17.73
CA PRO A 18 4.65 8.08 17.49
C PRO A 18 5.63 6.97 17.86
N GLN A 19 5.25 6.08 18.79
CA GLN A 19 6.11 4.97 19.23
C GLN A 19 5.90 3.67 18.43
N LEU A 20 4.80 3.57 17.66
CA LEU A 20 4.37 2.34 17.00
C LEU A 20 4.20 2.48 15.49
N ASP A 21 3.93 3.70 15.00
CA ASP A 21 3.62 4.00 13.61
C ASP A 21 4.52 5.11 13.05
N PRO A 22 4.76 5.12 11.72
CA PRO A 22 5.40 6.26 11.09
C PRO A 22 4.46 7.49 11.14
N THR A 23 5.01 8.62 11.56
CA THR A 23 4.29 9.91 11.64
C THR A 23 4.56 10.82 10.45
N PHE A 24 5.63 10.55 9.69
CA PHE A 24 6.05 11.32 8.52
C PHE A 24 6.36 10.39 7.36
N SER A 25 5.92 10.74 6.15
CA SER A 25 6.27 10.01 4.93
C SER A 25 7.43 10.70 4.25
N GLU A 26 8.62 10.08 4.27
CA GLU A 26 9.80 10.58 3.56
C GLU A 26 9.57 10.64 2.04
N PHE A 27 8.85 9.66 1.50
CA PHE A 27 8.50 9.61 0.08
C PHE A 27 7.60 10.78 -0.37
N ARG A 28 6.70 11.23 0.51
CA ARG A 28 5.77 12.34 0.21
C ARG A 28 6.25 13.70 0.72
N GLY A 29 7.19 13.72 1.65
CA GLY A 29 7.59 14.93 2.36
C GLY A 29 6.46 15.54 3.21
N THR A 30 5.51 14.72 3.67
CA THR A 30 4.32 15.19 4.41
C THR A 30 4.02 14.35 5.63
N GLU A 31 3.41 14.99 6.63
CA GLU A 31 2.89 14.31 7.82
C GLU A 31 1.78 13.30 7.47
N ILE A 32 1.81 12.16 8.14
CA ILE A 32 0.84 11.08 7.95
C ILE A 32 -0.35 11.34 8.86
N LYS A 33 -1.53 11.46 8.26
CA LYS A 33 -2.77 11.71 9.01
C LYS A 33 -3.43 10.42 9.50
N TYR A 34 -3.33 9.36 8.71
CA TYR A 34 -3.98 8.08 8.98
C TYR A 34 -3.08 6.91 8.60
N VAL A 35 -3.07 5.87 9.44
CA VAL A 35 -2.36 4.61 9.22
C VAL A 35 -3.34 3.44 9.32
N PRO A 36 -3.09 2.35 8.57
CA PRO A 36 -3.86 1.11 8.70
C PRO A 36 -3.39 0.32 9.93
N ILE A 37 -4.32 -0.07 10.79
CA ILE A 37 -4.08 -0.97 11.92
C ILE A 37 -4.86 -2.26 11.67
N VAL A 38 -4.16 -3.40 11.74
CA VAL A 38 -4.80 -4.71 11.66
C VAL A 38 -5.13 -5.18 13.06
N ARG A 39 -6.39 -5.57 13.30
CA ARG A 39 -6.80 -6.17 14.57
C ARG A 39 -6.90 -7.67 14.39
N VAL A 40 -6.31 -8.41 15.33
CA VAL A 40 -6.40 -9.85 15.42
C VAL A 40 -7.17 -10.21 16.68
N PHE A 41 -8.31 -10.87 16.50
CA PHE A 41 -9.16 -11.38 17.58
C PHE A 41 -8.86 -12.86 17.79
N GLY A 42 -8.64 -13.23 19.05
CA GLY A 42 -8.17 -14.57 19.37
C GLY A 42 -8.16 -14.90 20.85
N THR A 43 -7.51 -16.00 21.17
CA THR A 43 -7.23 -16.41 22.55
C THR A 43 -5.76 -16.70 22.76
N THR A 44 -5.24 -16.41 23.94
CA THR A 44 -3.91 -16.85 24.40
C THR A 44 -3.91 -18.36 24.68
N HIS A 45 -2.72 -18.93 24.94
CA HIS A 45 -2.61 -20.32 25.40
C HIS A 45 -3.34 -20.60 26.73
N THR A 46 -3.52 -19.57 27.56
CA THR A 46 -4.25 -19.61 28.84
C THR A 46 -5.77 -19.48 28.66
N GLY A 47 -6.26 -19.28 27.43
CA GLY A 47 -7.69 -19.16 27.12
C GLY A 47 -8.27 -17.76 27.27
N GLU A 48 -7.43 -16.75 27.54
CA GLU A 48 -7.88 -15.36 27.68
C GLU A 48 -8.22 -14.79 26.31
N LYS A 49 -9.37 -14.12 26.20
CA LYS A 49 -9.77 -13.42 24.97
C LYS A 49 -8.87 -12.21 24.76
N THR A 50 -8.33 -12.05 23.56
CA THR A 50 -7.36 -11.00 23.23
C THR A 50 -7.73 -10.31 21.93
N CYS A 51 -7.63 -8.99 21.92
CA CYS A 51 -7.61 -8.16 20.72
C CYS A 51 -6.21 -7.57 20.56
N LEU A 52 -5.47 -8.03 19.56
CA LEU A 52 -4.11 -7.58 19.26
C LEU A 52 -4.16 -6.54 18.15
N HIS A 53 -3.52 -5.38 18.36
CA HIS A 53 -3.39 -4.34 17.34
C HIS A 53 -1.99 -4.42 16.72
N LEU A 54 -1.94 -4.63 15.40
CA LEU A 54 -0.71 -4.68 14.62
C LEU A 54 -0.53 -3.35 13.89
N HIS A 55 0.58 -2.69 14.21
CA HIS A 55 0.99 -1.41 13.67
C HIS A 55 2.04 -1.58 12.56
N GLY A 56 2.18 -0.58 11.68
CA GLY A 56 3.19 -0.58 10.62
C GLY A 56 2.92 -1.50 9.41
N VAL A 57 1.73 -2.09 9.30
CA VAL A 57 1.37 -3.00 8.20
C VAL A 57 0.58 -2.27 7.12
N PHE A 58 1.29 -1.76 6.10
CA PHE A 58 0.67 -1.07 4.97
C PHE A 58 0.32 -2.04 3.83
N PRO A 59 -0.90 -2.03 3.29
CA PRO A 59 -1.27 -2.81 2.12
C PRO A 59 -0.48 -2.34 0.89
N TYR A 60 -0.10 -3.27 0.01
CA TYR A 60 0.72 -2.97 -1.16
C TYR A 60 0.34 -3.78 -2.39
N LEU A 61 0.73 -3.28 -3.56
CA LEU A 61 0.68 -3.99 -4.85
C LEU A 61 1.99 -3.81 -5.61
N TYR A 62 2.21 -4.65 -6.62
CA TYR A 62 3.38 -4.56 -7.50
C TYR A 62 2.97 -4.13 -8.91
N VAL A 63 3.68 -3.15 -9.46
CA VAL A 63 3.53 -2.69 -10.85
C VAL A 63 4.83 -2.99 -11.60
N PRO A 64 4.80 -3.66 -12.77
CA PRO A 64 6.01 -3.87 -13.57
C PRO A 64 6.68 -2.54 -13.95
N PHE A 65 8.01 -2.51 -13.93
CA PHE A 65 8.82 -1.35 -14.29
C PHE A 65 9.94 -1.77 -15.25
N THR A 66 10.17 -0.99 -16.30
CA THR A 66 11.11 -1.27 -17.39
C THR A 66 12.56 -0.92 -17.09
N GLY A 67 12.87 -0.42 -15.89
CA GLY A 67 14.27 -0.20 -15.46
C GLY A 67 14.91 1.07 -16.03
N ASP A 68 14.13 2.13 -16.20
CA ASP A 68 14.59 3.45 -16.65
C ASP A 68 15.53 4.15 -15.64
N ASP A 69 16.41 5.02 -16.12
CA ASP A 69 17.44 5.72 -15.32
C ASP A 69 16.81 6.68 -14.28
N ASN A 70 15.60 7.17 -14.54
CA ASN A 70 14.84 8.06 -13.63
C ASN A 70 13.73 7.33 -12.85
N ALA A 71 14.09 6.25 -12.16
CA ALA A 71 13.15 5.43 -11.39
C ALA A 71 12.40 6.23 -10.30
N ASP A 72 13.09 7.12 -9.59
CA ASP A 72 12.49 7.88 -8.48
C ASP A 72 11.49 8.93 -8.98
N GLY A 73 11.82 9.63 -10.07
CA GLY A 73 10.90 10.56 -10.72
C GLY A 73 9.67 9.86 -11.29
N LEU A 74 9.83 8.65 -11.85
CA LEU A 74 8.69 7.84 -12.29
C LEU A 74 7.85 7.35 -11.12
N ALA A 75 8.47 6.89 -10.03
CA ALA A 75 7.77 6.45 -8.82
C ALA A 75 6.90 7.57 -8.23
N TYR A 76 7.44 8.80 -8.16
CA TYR A 76 6.70 9.96 -7.69
C TYR A 76 5.53 10.33 -8.63
N ARG A 77 5.77 10.35 -9.95
CA ARG A 77 4.71 10.60 -10.95
C ARG A 77 3.60 9.54 -10.89
N LEU A 78 3.97 8.27 -10.76
CA LEU A 78 3.04 7.17 -10.61
C LEU A 78 2.15 7.39 -9.38
N ALA A 79 2.75 7.65 -8.21
CA ALA A 79 2.00 7.92 -6.99
C ALA A 79 1.04 9.13 -7.12
N ALA A 80 1.52 10.24 -7.69
CA ALA A 80 0.71 11.44 -7.90
C ALA A 80 -0.45 11.21 -8.88
N SER A 81 -0.19 10.50 -9.99
CA SER A 81 -1.24 10.15 -10.96
C SER A 81 -2.30 9.23 -10.38
N LEU A 82 -1.88 8.28 -9.53
CA LEU A 82 -2.77 7.32 -8.90
C LEU A 82 -3.65 8.00 -7.85
N ASP A 83 -3.09 8.89 -7.03
CA ASP A 83 -3.87 9.69 -6.08
C ASP A 83 -4.93 10.54 -6.81
N ALA A 84 -4.53 11.23 -7.89
CA ALA A 84 -5.44 12.06 -8.67
C ALA A 84 -6.57 11.23 -9.28
N ALA A 85 -6.24 10.08 -9.90
CA ALA A 85 -7.23 9.17 -10.47
C ALA A 85 -8.18 8.61 -9.40
N ILE A 86 -7.68 8.25 -8.22
CA ILE A 86 -8.51 7.80 -7.09
C ILE A 86 -9.43 8.93 -6.63
N ASN A 87 -8.92 10.15 -6.45
CA ASN A 87 -9.72 11.31 -6.03
C ASN A 87 -10.85 11.62 -7.02
N ILE A 88 -10.58 11.55 -8.32
CA ILE A 88 -11.59 11.67 -9.37
C ILE A 88 -12.63 10.53 -9.24
N SER A 89 -12.19 9.29 -9.06
CA SER A 89 -13.10 8.13 -8.90
C SER A 89 -13.99 8.20 -7.66
N LEU A 90 -13.54 8.93 -6.62
CA LEU A 90 -14.29 9.17 -5.38
C LEU A 90 -15.19 10.42 -5.47
N GLY A 91 -15.34 11.02 -6.65
CA GLY A 91 -16.15 12.23 -6.85
C GLY A 91 -15.54 13.49 -6.24
N SER A 92 -14.25 13.44 -5.87
CA SER A 92 -13.52 14.50 -5.18
C SER A 92 -12.36 15.01 -6.04
N ALA A 93 -12.62 15.38 -7.30
CA ALA A 93 -11.58 15.71 -8.28
C ALA A 93 -10.65 16.88 -7.86
N ASN A 94 -11.16 17.82 -7.06
CA ASN A 94 -10.37 18.96 -6.55
C ASN A 94 -9.66 18.65 -5.21
N SER A 95 -9.74 17.41 -4.72
CA SER A 95 -9.09 17.03 -3.46
C SER A 95 -7.61 16.72 -3.68
N ASN A 96 -6.78 17.19 -2.75
CA ASN A 96 -5.35 16.85 -2.66
C ASN A 96 -5.10 15.71 -1.66
N THR A 97 -6.09 14.82 -1.45
CA THR A 97 -5.92 13.66 -0.58
C THR A 97 -4.91 12.69 -1.17
N GLN A 98 -3.89 12.33 -0.39
CA GLN A 98 -2.92 11.31 -0.73
C GLN A 98 -3.42 9.94 -0.29
N HIS A 99 -3.33 8.94 -1.17
CA HIS A 99 -3.74 7.57 -0.92
C HIS A 99 -2.56 6.60 -0.90
N VAL A 100 -1.52 6.88 -1.70
CA VAL A 100 -0.27 6.11 -1.71
C VAL A 100 0.69 6.62 -0.62
N TYR A 101 1.16 5.71 0.23
CA TYR A 101 2.13 5.97 1.30
C TYR A 101 3.55 6.10 0.75
N GLN A 102 4.01 5.09 0.01
CA GLN A 102 5.35 5.02 -0.57
C GLN A 102 5.37 4.14 -1.81
N VAL A 103 6.34 4.40 -2.69
CA VAL A 103 6.65 3.56 -3.85
C VAL A 103 8.11 3.15 -3.78
N GLN A 104 8.38 1.85 -3.72
CA GLN A 104 9.73 1.30 -3.60
C GLN A 104 10.08 0.46 -4.83
N ARG A 105 11.29 0.59 -5.34
CA ARG A 105 11.81 -0.30 -6.39
C ARG A 105 12.21 -1.64 -5.79
N VAL A 106 11.72 -2.74 -6.37
CA VAL A 106 12.05 -4.10 -5.97
C VAL A 106 12.34 -4.97 -7.19
N ALA A 107 13.21 -5.96 -7.04
CA ALA A 107 13.44 -6.99 -8.04
C ALA A 107 12.68 -8.28 -7.64
N GLY A 108 12.15 -9.01 -8.62
CA GLY A 108 11.46 -10.27 -8.36
C GLY A 108 11.26 -11.09 -9.63
N ILE A 109 10.86 -12.35 -9.48
CA ILE A 109 10.57 -13.25 -10.59
C ILE A 109 9.05 -13.37 -10.72
N PRO A 110 8.44 -12.99 -11.87
CA PRO A 110 7.01 -13.19 -12.07
C PRO A 110 6.65 -14.68 -11.96
N PHE A 111 5.58 -14.98 -11.22
CA PHE A 111 5.13 -16.36 -11.06
C PHE A 111 4.52 -16.95 -12.35
N TYR A 112 3.80 -16.13 -13.13
CA TYR A 112 3.19 -16.58 -14.38
C TYR A 112 4.17 -16.49 -15.56
N GLY A 113 4.37 -17.62 -16.25
CA GLY A 113 5.32 -17.77 -17.35
C GLY A 113 6.70 -18.24 -16.87
N TYR A 114 7.56 -18.65 -17.83
CA TYR A 114 8.94 -19.03 -17.52
C TYR A 114 9.87 -17.83 -17.69
N HIS A 115 10.45 -17.36 -16.58
CA HIS A 115 11.36 -16.22 -16.53
C HIS A 115 12.71 -16.66 -15.97
N ARG A 116 13.79 -16.49 -16.75
CA ARG A 116 15.16 -16.87 -16.32
C ARG A 116 15.87 -15.78 -15.52
N ARG A 117 15.35 -14.55 -15.57
CA ARG A 117 15.95 -13.36 -14.97
C ARG A 117 14.94 -12.67 -14.08
N GLU A 118 15.44 -11.90 -13.12
CA GLU A 118 14.60 -11.02 -12.32
C GLU A 118 14.10 -9.84 -13.15
N HIS A 119 12.87 -9.42 -12.85
CA HIS A 119 12.22 -8.24 -13.40
C HIS A 119 12.17 -7.17 -12.32
N GLN A 120 12.12 -5.91 -12.74
CA GLN A 120 11.96 -4.78 -11.83
C GLN A 120 10.46 -4.48 -11.64
N PHE A 121 10.09 -4.13 -10.42
CA PHE A 121 8.74 -3.74 -10.05
C PHE A 121 8.76 -2.54 -9.12
N PHE A 122 7.69 -1.76 -9.14
CA PHE A 122 7.35 -0.82 -8.09
C PHE A 122 6.41 -1.47 -7.09
N LYS A 123 6.84 -1.54 -5.83
CA LYS A 123 6.00 -1.86 -4.68
C LYS A 123 5.30 -0.59 -4.21
N VAL A 124 4.02 -0.45 -4.57
CA VAL A 124 3.18 0.69 -4.22
C VAL A 124 2.42 0.35 -2.94
N SER A 125 2.67 1.09 -1.86
CA SER A 125 2.00 0.90 -0.56
C SER A 125 0.93 1.98 -0.33
N PHE A 126 -0.18 1.66 0.34
CA PHE A 126 -1.32 2.57 0.54
C PHE A 126 -1.62 2.82 2.01
N TYR A 127 -2.23 3.97 2.33
CA TYR A 127 -2.72 4.29 3.68
C TYR A 127 -4.03 3.57 4.05
N ASN A 128 -4.85 3.24 3.05
CA ASN A 128 -6.17 2.63 3.25
C ASN A 128 -6.30 1.32 2.46
N PRO A 129 -6.53 0.17 3.10
CA PRO A 129 -6.72 -1.10 2.40
C PRO A 129 -7.97 -1.12 1.50
N ALA A 130 -9.02 -0.36 1.83
CA ALA A 130 -10.25 -0.30 1.03
C ALA A 130 -10.03 0.33 -0.36
N ILE A 131 -9.01 1.20 -0.48
CA ILE A 131 -8.70 1.92 -1.72
C ILE A 131 -7.94 1.05 -2.71
N MET A 132 -7.25 0.01 -2.22
CA MET A 132 -6.43 -0.89 -3.04
C MET A 132 -7.21 -1.50 -4.21
N LYS A 133 -8.48 -1.90 -4.00
CA LYS A 133 -9.31 -2.46 -5.07
C LYS A 133 -9.56 -1.44 -6.19
N LYS A 134 -9.93 -0.21 -5.82
CA LYS A 134 -10.13 0.89 -6.79
C LYS A 134 -8.84 1.24 -7.52
N ALA A 135 -7.71 1.24 -6.81
CA ALA A 135 -6.40 1.49 -7.41
C ALA A 135 -6.07 0.43 -8.48
N ILE A 136 -6.36 -0.85 -8.20
CA ILE A 136 -6.18 -1.94 -9.17
C ILE A 136 -7.06 -1.74 -10.40
N ASP A 137 -8.35 -1.46 -10.21
CA ASP A 137 -9.29 -1.24 -11.33
C ASP A 137 -8.82 -0.09 -12.23
N LEU A 138 -8.38 1.03 -11.63
CA LEU A 138 -7.85 2.18 -12.35
C LEU A 138 -6.56 1.84 -13.10
N LEU A 139 -5.61 1.15 -12.46
CA LEU A 139 -4.36 0.74 -13.10
C LEU A 139 -4.61 -0.21 -14.28
N GLN A 140 -5.59 -1.10 -14.18
CA GLN A 140 -5.96 -1.99 -15.28
C GLN A 140 -6.51 -1.21 -16.48
N VAL A 141 -7.46 -0.30 -16.25
CA VAL A 141 -8.02 0.54 -17.32
C VAL A 141 -6.93 1.41 -17.96
N SER A 142 -6.07 2.03 -17.15
CA SER A 142 -4.96 2.84 -17.66
C SER A 142 -3.94 2.01 -18.43
N SER A 143 -3.60 0.80 -17.98
CA SER A 143 -2.64 -0.08 -18.68
C SER A 143 -3.16 -0.57 -20.03
N VAL A 144 -4.49 -0.74 -20.16
CA VAL A 144 -5.14 -1.11 -21.43
C VAL A 144 -5.18 0.08 -22.39
N ASN A 145 -5.38 1.30 -21.89
CA ASN A 145 -5.54 2.49 -22.72
C ASN A 145 -4.23 3.25 -23.00
N ASN A 146 -3.21 3.07 -22.18
CA ASN A 146 -1.91 3.71 -22.32
C ASN A 146 -0.85 2.71 -21.86
N LYS A 147 0.07 2.30 -22.74
CA LYS A 147 1.23 1.53 -22.31
C LYS A 147 1.93 2.36 -21.24
N LEU A 148 1.98 1.87 -20.01
CA LEU A 148 2.83 2.42 -18.96
C LEU A 148 4.22 2.63 -19.58
N PRO A 149 4.76 3.86 -19.58
CA PRO A 149 6.05 4.15 -20.21
C PRO A 149 7.17 3.32 -19.59
#